data_AF-A0A1E3NVM3-F1
#
_entry.id   AF-A0A1E3NVM3-F1
#
_cell.length_a   1.000
_cell.length_b   1.000
_cell.length_c   1.000
_cell.angle_alpha   90.00
_cell.angle_beta   90.00
_cell.angle_gamma   90.00
#
_symmetry.space_group_name_H-M   'P 1'
#
loop_
_entity.id
_entity.type
_entity.pdbx_description
1 polymer ?
#
loop_
_entity_poly.entity_id
_entity_poly.type
_entity_poly.pdbx_seq_one_letter_code
_entity_poly.pdbx_strand_id
1 'polypeptide(L)'
;MGKRTGFLKKSKSITGKSFTKPSIKPSNTRKIIRRYHLLLNKKDIIYQKLSHIHQKDINDSNIGDFIKTRPKATTSGAINIPTEQELLSASNETSLPKLYLLLEKINYEIIEKGGLSKYQIASIYGQESKRGSDSSKWLFETIPELKEMKDTLKVLEIGSLSTQNVVSKYANSITRIDLNSNEPSILKQDFMERPLPKNNNEKFNLISCSLVLNFVPTAKGRGEMMQRFEKFLDKEADSPLVFIVLPLSCIKNSRYCDKAHFEKISNSLGYELIKYSEAKKLVYMVLKWTGKLEPKSFPKKKLHDGPAMNNFSIIIEK
;
A
#
# COMPACT_ATOMS: atom_id res chain seq x y z
N MET A 1 2.65 -18.49 -50.23
CA MET A 1 3.49 -17.30 -49.91
C MET A 1 2.65 -16.05 -50.12
N GLY A 2 2.47 -15.07 -49.24
CA GLY A 2 2.84 -14.87 -47.85
C GLY A 2 1.97 -13.73 -47.30
N LYS A 3 1.52 -13.80 -46.03
CA LYS A 3 0.68 -12.76 -45.40
C LYS A 3 1.51 -11.90 -44.45
N ARG A 4 1.24 -10.60 -44.53
CA ARG A 4 1.98 -9.44 -43.99
C ARG A 4 2.07 -9.44 -42.46
N THR A 5 3.28 -9.22 -41.94
CA THR A 5 3.58 -8.87 -40.54
C THR A 5 3.44 -7.36 -40.34
N GLY A 6 2.44 -6.92 -39.57
CA GLY A 6 2.29 -5.53 -39.13
C GLY A 6 2.93 -5.31 -37.75
N PHE A 7 4.21 -4.94 -37.71
CA PHE A 7 4.85 -4.41 -36.51
C PHE A 7 4.43 -2.95 -36.32
N LEU A 8 3.76 -2.64 -35.21
CA LEU A 8 3.50 -1.26 -34.76
C LEU A 8 4.85 -0.56 -34.50
N LYS A 9 5.22 0.38 -35.39
CA LYS A 9 6.39 1.24 -35.26
C LYS A 9 6.20 2.19 -34.07
N LYS A 10 7.20 2.23 -33.17
CA LYS A 10 7.33 3.25 -32.12
C LYS A 10 7.27 4.65 -32.73
N SER A 11 6.47 5.53 -32.14
CA SER A 11 6.38 6.95 -32.54
C SER A 11 7.73 7.64 -32.32
N LYS A 12 8.29 8.23 -33.38
CA LYS A 12 9.48 9.10 -33.34
C LYS A 12 9.02 10.55 -33.36
N SER A 13 9.64 11.41 -32.55
CA SER A 13 9.45 12.87 -32.66
C SER A 13 10.22 13.43 -33.88
N ILE A 14 9.75 14.56 -34.40
CA ILE A 14 10.21 15.20 -35.64
C ILE A 14 11.68 15.67 -35.58
N THR A 15 12.30 15.71 -34.40
CA THR A 15 13.69 16.17 -34.20
C THR A 15 14.72 15.05 -33.98
N GLY A 16 14.35 13.77 -34.10
CA GLY A 16 15.29 12.65 -34.04
C GLY A 16 15.95 12.38 -32.68
N LYS A 17 15.69 13.19 -31.65
CA LYS A 17 16.12 12.92 -30.27
C LYS A 17 15.15 11.94 -29.61
N SER A 18 15.68 10.80 -29.15
CA SER A 18 15.00 9.89 -28.23
C SER A 18 14.47 10.70 -27.04
N PHE A 19 13.16 10.64 -26.79
CA PHE A 19 12.56 11.17 -25.57
C PHE A 19 13.12 10.37 -24.39
N THR A 20 14.17 10.89 -23.76
CA THR A 20 14.69 10.33 -22.51
C THR A 20 13.88 10.94 -21.39
N LYS A 21 13.03 10.13 -20.76
CA LYS A 21 12.24 10.48 -19.57
C LYS A 21 13.24 11.03 -18.52
N PRO A 22 13.08 12.24 -17.97
CA PRO A 22 14.06 12.82 -17.05
C PRO A 22 14.17 11.98 -15.78
N SER A 23 15.37 11.46 -15.51
CA SER A 23 15.69 10.55 -14.40
C SER A 23 15.77 11.31 -13.07
N ILE A 24 14.88 11.00 -12.11
CA ILE A 24 14.94 11.52 -10.74
C ILE A 24 15.68 10.50 -9.86
N LYS A 25 16.71 10.95 -9.12
CA LYS A 25 17.45 10.08 -8.19
C LYS A 25 16.52 9.43 -7.15
N PRO A 26 16.62 8.10 -6.88
CA PRO A 26 15.70 7.38 -5.97
C PRO A 26 15.62 7.87 -4.51
N SER A 27 16.61 8.63 -4.04
CA SER A 27 16.58 9.31 -2.74
C SER A 27 15.64 10.52 -2.73
N ASN A 28 15.68 11.32 -3.79
CA ASN A 28 14.80 12.48 -3.99
C ASN A 28 13.35 12.03 -4.20
N THR A 29 13.16 10.95 -4.95
CA THR A 29 11.85 10.30 -5.14
C THR A 29 11.19 9.94 -3.81
N ARG A 30 11.91 9.29 -2.88
CA ARG A 30 11.38 8.93 -1.55
C ARG A 30 11.10 10.14 -0.67
N LYS A 31 11.92 11.20 -0.76
CA LYS A 31 11.67 12.46 -0.04
C LYS A 31 10.38 13.11 -0.52
N ILE A 32 10.16 13.17 -1.83
CA ILE A 32 8.93 13.71 -2.45
C ILE A 32 7.70 12.90 -2.01
N ILE A 33 7.77 11.56 -2.08
CA ILE A 33 6.66 10.69 -1.63
C ILE A 33 6.36 10.92 -0.14
N ARG A 34 7.37 10.95 0.73
CA ARG A 34 7.17 11.19 2.16
C ARG A 34 6.58 12.56 2.46
N ARG A 35 7.05 13.60 1.77
CA ARG A 35 6.51 14.95 1.89
C ARG A 35 5.03 14.97 1.52
N TYR A 36 4.66 14.33 0.41
CA TYR A 36 3.27 14.24 -0.02
C TYR A 36 2.38 13.52 1.01
N HIS A 37 2.81 12.38 1.54
CA HIS A 37 2.06 11.67 2.59
C HIS A 37 1.94 12.48 3.89
N LEU A 38 2.98 13.23 4.25
CA LEU A 38 2.93 14.15 5.39
C LEU A 38 1.87 15.23 5.16
N LEU A 39 1.84 15.85 3.97
CA LEU A 39 0.84 16.86 3.62
C LEU A 39 -0.58 16.32 3.70
N LEU A 40 -0.85 15.14 3.14
CA LEU A 40 -2.16 14.48 3.26
C LEU A 40 -2.54 14.20 4.71
N ASN A 41 -1.62 13.63 5.50
CA ASN A 41 -1.89 13.36 6.91
C ASN A 41 -2.20 14.65 7.70
N LYS A 42 -1.48 15.74 7.44
CA LYS A 42 -1.74 17.02 8.11
C LYS A 42 -3.04 17.66 7.63
N LYS A 43 -3.40 17.51 6.37
CA LYS A 43 -4.70 17.91 5.81
C LYS A 43 -5.85 17.18 6.52
N ASP A 44 -5.75 15.86 6.69
CA ASP A 44 -6.78 15.07 7.39
C ASP A 44 -6.95 15.51 8.85
N ILE A 45 -5.84 15.80 9.55
CA ILE A 45 -5.88 16.33 10.92
C ILE A 45 -6.60 17.68 10.97
N ILE A 46 -6.33 18.57 10.01
CA ILE A 46 -7.00 19.87 9.93
C ILE A 46 -8.48 19.68 9.64
N TYR A 47 -8.87 18.77 8.73
CA TYR A 47 -10.26 18.42 8.49
C TYR A 47 -10.96 17.95 9.75
N GLN A 48 -10.39 16.99 10.49
CA GLN A 48 -10.98 16.54 11.76
C GLN A 48 -11.21 17.69 12.75
N LYS A 49 -10.26 18.62 12.86
CA LYS A 49 -10.38 19.80 13.73
C LYS A 49 -11.45 20.76 13.26
N LEU A 50 -11.48 21.09 11.97
CA LEU A 50 -12.50 21.95 11.39
C LEU A 50 -13.88 21.30 11.53
N SER A 51 -13.99 20.00 11.30
CA SER A 51 -15.24 19.25 11.47
C SER A 51 -15.76 19.35 12.89
N HIS A 52 -14.87 19.23 13.88
CA HIS A 52 -15.21 19.38 15.29
C HIS A 52 -15.67 20.81 15.62
N ILE A 53 -14.96 21.85 15.12
CA ILE A 53 -15.30 23.26 15.36
C ILE A 53 -16.66 23.62 14.73
N HIS A 54 -16.91 23.15 13.50
CA HIS A 54 -18.13 23.45 12.75
C HIS A 54 -19.29 22.48 13.05
N GLN A 55 -19.05 21.43 13.85
CA GLN A 55 -20.00 20.35 14.14
C GLN A 55 -20.61 19.72 12.87
N LYS A 56 -19.81 19.62 11.81
CA LYS A 56 -20.18 19.06 10.50
C LYS A 56 -19.00 18.31 9.92
N ASP A 57 -19.22 17.22 9.20
CA ASP A 57 -18.11 16.56 8.51
C ASP A 57 -17.57 17.44 7.38
N ILE A 58 -16.27 17.74 7.42
CA ILE A 58 -15.54 18.55 6.45
C ILE A 58 -14.49 17.68 5.76
N ASN A 59 -14.49 17.71 4.44
CA ASN A 59 -13.59 16.94 3.59
C ASN A 59 -13.41 17.63 2.23
N ASP A 60 -12.68 17.00 1.32
CA ASP A 60 -12.38 17.56 -0.01
C ASP A 60 -13.61 17.90 -0.85
N SER A 61 -14.74 17.21 -0.66
CA SER A 61 -15.95 17.43 -1.46
C SER A 61 -16.71 18.69 -1.06
N ASN A 62 -16.59 19.12 0.20
CA ASN A 62 -17.45 20.16 0.77
C ASN A 62 -16.68 21.35 1.39
N ILE A 63 -15.35 21.26 1.48
CA ILE A 63 -14.50 22.32 2.06
C ILE A 63 -14.70 23.69 1.38
N GLY A 64 -15.06 23.70 0.09
CA GLY A 64 -15.34 24.93 -0.66
C GLY A 64 -16.46 25.78 -0.04
N ASP A 65 -17.45 25.16 0.60
CA ASP A 65 -18.57 25.86 1.23
C ASP A 65 -18.15 26.56 2.53
N PHE A 66 -17.17 25.98 3.24
CA PHE A 66 -16.62 26.53 4.46
C PHE A 66 -15.55 27.60 4.20
N ILE A 67 -14.81 27.48 3.10
CA ILE A 67 -13.82 28.50 2.69
C ILE A 67 -14.49 29.85 2.39
N LYS A 68 -15.70 29.85 1.82
CA LYS A 68 -16.45 31.09 1.53
C LYS A 68 -16.82 31.89 2.78
N THR A 69 -17.00 31.20 3.90
CA THR A 69 -17.46 31.77 5.18
C THR A 69 -16.32 31.92 6.21
N ARG A 70 -15.07 31.64 5.80
CA ARG A 70 -13.92 31.66 6.72
C ARG A 70 -13.59 33.08 7.20
N PRO A 71 -13.10 33.25 8.43
CA PRO A 71 -12.48 34.48 8.86
C PRO A 71 -11.25 34.75 7.97
N LYS A 72 -11.18 35.93 7.33
CA LYS A 72 -10.02 36.31 6.52
C LYS A 72 -8.79 36.41 7.41
N ALA A 73 -7.74 35.65 7.10
CA ALA A 73 -6.44 35.84 7.72
C ALA A 73 -5.88 37.21 7.29
N THR A 74 -5.22 37.93 8.20
CA THR A 74 -4.66 39.28 8.00
C THR A 74 -3.48 39.35 7.02
N THR A 75 -3.07 38.22 6.44
CA THR A 75 -1.96 38.15 5.47
C THR A 75 -2.44 38.40 4.05
N SER A 76 -2.30 39.66 3.60
CA SER A 76 -2.40 40.12 2.21
C SER A 76 -1.13 39.80 1.39
N GLY A 77 -0.54 38.62 1.59
CA GLY A 77 0.67 38.16 0.89
C GLY A 77 0.40 36.96 -0.01
N ALA A 78 1.24 36.74 -1.01
CA ALA A 78 1.19 35.55 -1.85
C ALA A 78 1.27 34.27 -0.99
N ILE A 79 0.40 33.29 -1.29
CA ILE A 79 0.36 32.01 -0.59
C ILE A 79 1.67 31.25 -0.85
N ASN A 80 2.37 30.88 0.22
CA ASN A 80 3.61 30.09 0.17
C ASN A 80 3.34 28.65 0.62
N ILE A 81 4.24 27.73 0.27
CA ILE A 81 4.18 26.34 0.76
C ILE A 81 4.39 26.29 2.29
N PRO A 82 3.78 25.32 2.99
CA PRO A 82 3.90 25.20 4.44
C PRO A 82 5.32 24.78 4.85
N THR A 83 5.87 25.42 5.88
CA THR A 83 7.12 25.00 6.50
C THR A 83 6.94 23.72 7.34
N GLU A 84 8.04 23.03 7.65
CA GLU A 84 7.98 21.84 8.54
C GLU A 84 7.43 22.21 9.93
N GLN A 85 7.80 23.37 10.47
CA GLN A 85 7.33 23.83 11.77
C GLN A 85 5.80 24.04 11.79
N GLU A 86 5.25 24.62 10.72
CA GLU A 86 3.79 24.79 10.57
C GLU A 86 3.04 23.46 10.45
N LEU A 87 3.61 22.48 9.75
CA LEU A 87 3.01 21.13 9.66
C LEU A 87 3.07 20.38 10.99
N LEU A 88 4.14 20.57 11.77
CA LEU A 88 4.28 19.99 13.11
C LEU A 88 3.28 20.62 14.08
N SER A 89 3.04 21.93 14.00
CA SER A 89 2.09 22.63 14.86
C SER A 89 0.62 22.32 14.55
N ALA A 90 0.31 21.79 13.36
CA ALA A 90 -1.06 21.48 12.92
C ALA A 90 -1.89 20.67 13.94
N SER A 91 -1.25 19.72 14.64
CA SER A 91 -1.92 18.87 15.63
C SER A 91 -2.34 19.62 16.88
N ASN A 92 -1.62 20.67 17.26
CA ASN A 92 -1.87 21.47 18.47
C ASN A 92 -2.58 22.79 18.16
N GLU A 93 -2.71 23.17 16.89
CA GLU A 93 -3.39 24.38 16.48
C GLU A 93 -4.90 24.30 16.73
N THR A 94 -5.47 25.37 17.27
CA THR A 94 -6.89 25.52 17.60
C THR A 94 -7.49 26.80 17.00
N SER A 95 -6.65 27.71 16.52
CA SER A 95 -7.07 28.95 15.90
C SER A 95 -7.69 28.67 14.52
N LEU A 96 -8.99 28.93 14.39
CA LEU A 96 -9.75 28.72 13.16
C LEU A 96 -9.12 29.43 11.93
N PRO A 97 -8.69 30.71 12.01
CA PRO A 97 -7.99 31.36 10.89
C PRO A 97 -6.68 30.67 10.50
N LYS A 98 -5.90 30.19 11.48
CA LYS A 98 -4.63 29.51 11.22
C LYS A 98 -4.81 28.13 10.61
N LEU A 99 -5.84 27.39 11.02
CA LEU A 99 -6.21 26.10 10.42
C LEU A 99 -6.56 26.25 8.94
N TYR A 100 -7.38 27.24 8.59
CA TYR A 100 -7.70 27.53 7.19
C TYR A 100 -6.50 28.01 6.38
N LEU A 101 -5.65 28.87 6.97
CA LEU A 101 -4.43 29.33 6.30
C LEU A 101 -3.48 28.15 6.03
N LEU A 102 -3.28 27.26 7.00
CA LEU A 102 -2.41 26.10 6.84
C LEU A 102 -2.97 25.12 5.79
N LEU A 103 -4.29 24.91 5.79
CA LEU A 103 -4.97 24.10 4.78
C LEU A 103 -4.78 24.66 3.36
N GLU A 104 -4.89 25.98 3.20
CA GLU A 104 -4.66 26.67 1.93
C GLU A 104 -3.20 26.52 1.45
N LYS A 105 -2.23 26.66 2.36
CA LYS A 105 -0.81 26.39 2.04
C LYS A 105 -0.58 24.94 1.61
N ILE A 106 -1.16 23.97 2.32
CA ILE A 106 -1.06 22.54 1.98
C ILE A 106 -1.65 22.27 0.59
N ASN A 107 -2.85 22.78 0.31
CA ASN A 107 -3.50 22.61 -0.99
C ASN A 107 -2.69 23.30 -2.11
N TYR A 108 -2.09 24.46 -1.84
CA TYR A 108 -1.20 25.13 -2.79
C TYR A 108 0.03 24.29 -3.13
N GLU A 109 0.67 23.63 -2.15
CA GLU A 109 1.80 22.72 -2.41
C GLU A 109 1.35 21.49 -3.24
N ILE A 110 0.17 20.94 -2.94
CA ILE A 110 -0.39 19.78 -3.63
C ILE A 110 -0.77 20.10 -5.09
N ILE A 111 -1.48 21.21 -5.33
CA ILE A 111 -2.11 21.52 -6.61
C ILE A 111 -1.20 22.38 -7.51
N GLU A 112 -0.76 23.53 -7.02
CA GLU A 112 -0.21 24.62 -7.87
C GLU A 112 1.30 24.49 -8.14
N LYS A 113 2.10 23.97 -7.19
CA LYS A 113 3.56 23.81 -7.40
C LYS A 113 3.96 22.55 -8.18
N GLY A 114 2.99 21.93 -8.84
CA GLY A 114 3.13 20.63 -9.49
C GLY A 114 3.39 19.52 -8.46
N GLY A 115 2.92 19.68 -7.22
CA GLY A 115 3.09 18.68 -6.15
C GLY A 115 2.49 17.34 -6.57
N LEU A 116 1.26 17.34 -7.07
CA LEU A 116 0.57 16.15 -7.55
C LEU A 116 1.24 15.53 -8.78
N SER A 117 1.65 16.31 -9.78
CA SER A 117 2.31 15.79 -10.98
C SER A 117 3.74 15.28 -10.69
N LYS A 118 4.54 16.03 -9.91
CA LYS A 118 5.85 15.58 -9.42
C LYS A 118 5.72 14.38 -8.49
N TYR A 119 4.65 14.30 -7.70
CA TYR A 119 4.32 13.14 -6.87
C TYR A 119 3.94 11.94 -7.74
N GLN A 120 3.07 12.09 -8.74
CA GLN A 120 2.71 11.01 -9.65
C GLN A 120 3.94 10.49 -10.38
N ILE A 121 4.78 11.38 -10.90
CA ILE A 121 6.05 11.06 -11.53
C ILE A 121 7.01 10.39 -10.53
N ALA A 122 7.14 10.90 -9.31
CA ALA A 122 7.95 10.29 -8.26
C ALA A 122 7.38 8.95 -7.78
N SER A 123 6.07 8.77 -7.76
CA SER A 123 5.41 7.51 -7.42
C SER A 123 5.72 6.48 -8.49
N ILE A 124 5.56 6.84 -9.77
CA ILE A 124 5.94 6.01 -10.92
C ILE A 124 7.43 5.67 -10.88
N TYR A 125 8.32 6.62 -10.64
CA TYR A 125 9.77 6.36 -10.58
C TYR A 125 10.20 5.63 -9.30
N GLY A 126 9.51 5.84 -8.18
CA GLY A 126 9.75 5.16 -6.92
C GLY A 126 9.32 3.70 -7.01
N GLN A 127 8.30 3.46 -7.83
CA GLN A 127 7.88 2.16 -8.29
C GLN A 127 8.89 1.58 -9.31
N GLU A 128 9.30 2.29 -10.36
CA GLU A 128 10.24 1.77 -11.39
C GLU A 128 11.65 1.47 -10.85
N SER A 129 12.23 2.34 -10.01
CA SER A 129 13.66 2.28 -9.64
C SER A 129 14.00 1.36 -8.45
N LYS A 130 13.01 0.68 -7.86
CA LYS A 130 13.16 -0.06 -6.60
C LYS A 130 12.27 -1.29 -6.42
N ARG A 131 11.72 -1.87 -7.48
CA ARG A 131 10.94 -3.10 -7.34
C ARG A 131 11.89 -4.24 -7.00
N GLY A 132 11.68 -4.82 -5.82
CA GLY A 132 12.54 -5.87 -5.25
C GLY A 132 12.67 -7.05 -6.20
N SER A 133 13.72 -7.84 -6.00
CA SER A 133 13.82 -9.16 -6.62
C SER A 133 12.50 -9.91 -6.41
N ASP A 134 12.06 -10.62 -7.44
CA ASP A 134 10.90 -11.48 -7.38
C ASP A 134 10.94 -12.39 -6.13
N SER A 135 10.11 -12.04 -5.15
CA SER A 135 10.05 -12.72 -3.86
C SER A 135 9.43 -14.11 -3.95
N SER A 136 8.70 -14.40 -5.03
CA SER A 136 8.15 -15.75 -5.23
C SER A 136 9.25 -16.79 -5.41
N LYS A 137 10.46 -16.39 -5.86
CA LYS A 137 11.63 -17.28 -5.85
C LYS A 137 11.87 -17.90 -4.47
N TRP A 138 11.89 -17.09 -3.41
CA TRP A 138 12.08 -17.58 -2.04
C TRP A 138 10.96 -18.53 -1.63
N LEU A 139 9.71 -18.23 -1.99
CA LEU A 139 8.55 -19.08 -1.67
C LEU A 139 8.71 -20.48 -2.25
N PHE A 140 8.98 -20.59 -3.54
CA PHE A 140 9.12 -21.89 -4.23
C PHE A 140 10.42 -22.63 -3.90
N GLU A 141 11.45 -21.94 -3.39
CA GLU A 141 12.62 -22.58 -2.80
C GLU A 141 12.33 -23.12 -1.39
N THR A 142 11.50 -22.43 -0.62
CA THR A 142 11.20 -22.77 0.78
C THR A 142 10.09 -23.80 0.93
N ILE A 143 9.16 -23.86 -0.02
CA ILE A 143 8.05 -24.82 -0.08
C ILE A 143 8.09 -25.50 -1.46
N PRO A 144 9.02 -26.45 -1.66
CA PRO A 144 9.19 -27.12 -2.93
C PRO A 144 7.94 -27.88 -3.40
N GLU A 145 7.06 -28.29 -2.48
CA GLU A 145 5.80 -28.98 -2.76
C GLU A 145 4.88 -28.16 -3.69
N LEU A 146 4.95 -26.82 -3.64
CA LEU A 146 4.21 -25.95 -4.54
C LEU A 146 4.61 -26.13 -6.02
N LYS A 147 5.81 -26.64 -6.30
CA LYS A 147 6.26 -26.93 -7.68
C LYS A 147 5.56 -28.16 -8.26
N GLU A 148 5.17 -29.09 -7.39
CA GLU A 148 4.48 -30.34 -7.78
C GLU A 148 2.98 -30.12 -7.99
N MET A 149 2.41 -29.05 -7.43
CA MET A 149 1.00 -28.67 -7.61
C MET A 149 0.72 -27.99 -8.95
N LYS A 150 1.58 -28.17 -9.96
CA LYS A 150 1.57 -27.34 -11.17
C LYS A 150 0.24 -27.32 -11.90
N ASP A 151 -0.49 -28.42 -11.90
CA ASP A 151 -1.76 -28.58 -12.62
C ASP A 151 -2.98 -28.12 -11.80
N THR A 152 -2.81 -27.84 -10.51
CA THR A 152 -3.92 -27.50 -9.59
C THR A 152 -3.73 -26.17 -8.87
N LEU A 153 -2.52 -25.61 -8.84
CA LEU A 153 -2.18 -24.41 -8.10
C LEU A 153 -2.82 -23.15 -8.72
N LYS A 154 -3.90 -22.67 -8.12
CA LYS A 154 -4.54 -21.37 -8.41
C LYS A 154 -3.96 -20.29 -7.50
N VAL A 155 -3.43 -19.22 -8.08
CA VAL A 155 -2.77 -18.14 -7.33
C VAL A 155 -3.45 -16.79 -7.53
N LEU A 156 -3.61 -16.04 -6.44
CA LEU A 156 -3.89 -14.61 -6.47
C LEU A 156 -2.62 -13.83 -6.11
N GLU A 157 -2.02 -13.11 -7.06
CA GLU A 157 -0.94 -12.16 -6.78
C GLU A 157 -1.52 -10.76 -6.58
N ILE A 158 -1.40 -10.24 -5.36
CA ILE A 158 -1.81 -8.89 -4.98
C ILE A 158 -0.60 -7.97 -5.08
N GLY A 159 -0.77 -6.84 -5.78
CA GLY A 159 0.31 -5.88 -6.06
C GLY A 159 1.35 -6.43 -7.03
N SER A 160 0.91 -7.23 -8.02
CA SER A 160 1.84 -7.79 -9.00
C SER A 160 2.37 -6.69 -9.92
N LEU A 161 3.65 -6.77 -10.24
CA LEU A 161 4.39 -5.74 -10.99
C LEU A 161 5.02 -6.29 -12.27
N SER A 162 4.88 -7.59 -12.47
CA SER A 162 5.47 -8.35 -13.58
C SER A 162 4.73 -9.67 -13.74
N THR A 163 4.38 -10.01 -14.97
CA THR A 163 3.89 -11.34 -15.33
C THR A 163 4.99 -12.42 -15.33
N GLN A 164 6.25 -12.04 -15.18
CA GLN A 164 7.40 -12.95 -15.27
C GLN A 164 7.96 -13.43 -13.93
N ASN A 165 7.21 -13.22 -12.83
CA ASN A 165 7.55 -13.78 -11.53
C ASN A 165 7.65 -15.32 -11.60
N VAL A 166 8.47 -15.94 -10.76
CA VAL A 166 8.73 -17.38 -10.67
C VAL A 166 7.44 -18.16 -10.47
N VAL A 167 6.46 -17.59 -9.76
CA VAL A 167 5.13 -18.20 -9.64
C VAL A 167 4.48 -18.53 -10.98
N SER A 168 4.75 -17.77 -12.04
CA SER A 168 4.28 -18.04 -13.41
C SER A 168 4.75 -19.37 -13.99
N LYS A 169 5.85 -19.92 -13.47
CA LYS A 169 6.38 -21.21 -13.94
C LYS A 169 5.63 -22.41 -13.37
N TYR A 170 4.98 -22.22 -12.22
CA TYR A 170 4.46 -23.32 -11.40
C TYR A 170 2.96 -23.23 -11.13
N ALA A 171 2.30 -22.10 -11.32
CA ALA A 171 0.85 -22.03 -11.13
C ALA A 171 0.09 -22.48 -12.38
N ASN A 172 -0.98 -23.26 -12.17
CA ASN A 172 -1.94 -23.61 -13.22
C ASN A 172 -2.69 -22.37 -13.71
N SER A 173 -3.15 -21.54 -12.77
CA SER A 173 -3.83 -20.29 -13.08
C SER A 173 -3.42 -19.19 -12.11
N ILE A 174 -3.28 -17.97 -12.63
CA ILE A 174 -2.87 -16.81 -11.84
C ILE A 174 -3.79 -15.64 -12.15
N THR A 175 -4.43 -15.12 -11.10
CA THR A 175 -5.06 -13.80 -11.13
C THR A 175 -4.07 -12.79 -10.57
N ARG A 176 -3.76 -11.74 -11.34
CA ARG A 176 -2.87 -10.67 -10.92
C ARG A 176 -3.65 -9.38 -10.77
N ILE A 177 -3.48 -8.70 -9.65
CA ILE A 177 -4.09 -7.40 -9.41
C ILE A 177 -3.04 -6.39 -8.93
N ASP A 178 -3.21 -5.13 -9.31
CA ASP A 178 -2.44 -3.99 -8.78
C ASP A 178 -3.29 -2.71 -8.84
N LEU A 179 -3.13 -1.80 -7.89
CA LEU A 179 -3.90 -0.54 -7.86
C LEU A 179 -3.59 0.38 -9.05
N ASN A 180 -2.37 0.33 -9.56
CA ASN A 180 -1.84 1.24 -10.58
C ASN A 180 -1.19 0.47 -11.73
N SER A 181 -1.75 -0.70 -12.08
CA SER A 181 -1.26 -1.50 -13.19
C SER A 181 -1.25 -0.71 -14.50
N ASN A 182 -0.14 -0.83 -15.23
CA ASN A 182 -0.02 -0.40 -16.63
C ASN A 182 0.25 -1.59 -17.57
N GLU A 183 0.23 -2.82 -17.04
CA GLU A 183 0.44 -4.04 -17.81
C GLU A 183 -0.92 -4.69 -18.14
N PRO A 184 -1.24 -4.96 -19.42
CA PRO A 184 -2.55 -5.51 -19.81
C PRO A 184 -2.92 -6.82 -19.10
N SER A 185 -1.93 -7.63 -18.75
CA SER A 185 -2.09 -8.93 -18.08
C SER A 185 -2.16 -8.84 -16.56
N ILE A 186 -2.16 -7.64 -15.99
CA ILE A 186 -2.37 -7.38 -14.57
C ILE A 186 -3.59 -6.47 -14.41
N LEU A 187 -4.61 -6.98 -13.74
CA LEU A 187 -5.86 -6.26 -13.57
C LEU A 187 -5.65 -5.05 -12.66
N LYS A 188 -6.09 -3.87 -13.11
CA LYS A 188 -6.13 -2.69 -12.27
C LYS A 188 -7.30 -2.80 -11.29
N GLN A 189 -7.03 -3.16 -10.03
CA GLN A 189 -8.06 -3.43 -9.04
C GLN A 189 -7.54 -3.27 -7.61
N ASP A 190 -8.39 -2.75 -6.72
CA ASP A 190 -8.18 -2.78 -5.28
C ASP A 190 -8.63 -4.13 -4.68
N PHE A 191 -7.76 -4.79 -3.93
CA PHE A 191 -8.09 -6.04 -3.22
C PHE A 191 -9.17 -5.84 -2.15
N MET A 192 -9.15 -4.71 -1.45
CA MET A 192 -10.11 -4.40 -0.39
C MET A 192 -11.51 -4.21 -0.94
N GLU A 193 -11.63 -3.72 -2.18
CA GLU A 193 -12.90 -3.52 -2.88
C GLU A 193 -13.27 -4.68 -3.82
N ARG A 194 -12.35 -5.62 -4.08
CA ARG A 194 -12.59 -6.78 -4.96
C ARG A 194 -13.83 -7.55 -4.47
N PRO A 195 -14.83 -7.83 -5.31
CA PRO A 195 -16.00 -8.61 -4.92
C PRO A 195 -15.62 -9.96 -4.31
N LEU A 196 -16.38 -10.41 -3.30
CA LEU A 196 -16.16 -11.71 -2.69
C LEU A 196 -16.42 -12.84 -3.72
N PRO A 197 -15.65 -13.95 -3.68
CA PRO A 197 -15.86 -15.08 -4.57
C PRO A 197 -17.28 -15.63 -4.44
N LYS A 198 -17.95 -15.88 -5.56
CA LYS A 198 -19.32 -16.43 -5.57
C LYS A 198 -19.37 -17.93 -5.32
N ASN A 199 -18.28 -18.63 -5.62
CA ASN A 199 -18.14 -20.08 -5.54
C ASN A 199 -16.65 -20.47 -5.35
N ASN A 200 -16.35 -21.75 -5.14
CA ASN A 200 -14.98 -22.22 -4.90
C ASN A 200 -14.06 -22.10 -6.14
N ASN A 201 -14.60 -22.04 -7.35
CA ASN A 201 -13.79 -21.87 -8.56
C ASN A 201 -13.12 -20.49 -8.63
N GLU A 202 -13.70 -19.48 -7.96
CA GLU A 202 -13.15 -18.13 -7.84
C GLU A 202 -12.16 -17.97 -6.66
N LYS A 203 -11.90 -19.04 -5.91
CA LYS A 203 -10.97 -19.07 -4.77
C LYS A 203 -9.61 -19.65 -5.15
N PHE A 204 -8.60 -19.35 -4.33
CA PHE A 204 -7.19 -19.60 -4.62
C PHE A 204 -6.54 -20.52 -3.59
N ASN A 205 -5.64 -21.38 -4.05
CA ASN A 205 -4.80 -22.21 -3.18
C ASN A 205 -3.73 -21.36 -2.49
N LEU A 206 -3.21 -20.35 -3.20
CA LEU A 206 -2.16 -19.45 -2.73
C LEU A 206 -2.54 -17.99 -2.96
N ILE A 207 -2.44 -17.17 -1.92
CA ILE A 207 -2.47 -15.71 -2.03
C ILE A 207 -1.04 -15.19 -1.83
N SER A 208 -0.48 -14.51 -2.83
CA SER A 208 0.82 -13.84 -2.75
C SER A 208 0.62 -12.35 -2.52
N CYS A 209 1.06 -11.87 -1.35
CA CYS A 209 0.94 -10.48 -0.88
C CYS A 209 2.33 -9.94 -0.52
N SER A 210 3.13 -9.66 -1.55
CA SER A 210 4.51 -9.20 -1.37
C SER A 210 4.57 -7.67 -1.35
N LEU A 211 5.03 -7.09 -0.24
CA LEU A 211 5.19 -5.66 -0.05
C LEU A 211 3.92 -4.82 -0.28
N VAL A 212 2.73 -5.41 -0.08
CA VAL A 212 1.44 -4.70 -0.20
C VAL A 212 0.89 -4.31 1.16
N LEU A 213 0.84 -5.23 2.11
CA LEU A 213 0.24 -5.02 3.43
C LEU A 213 0.88 -3.82 4.17
N ASN A 214 2.18 -3.55 3.97
CA ASN A 214 2.85 -2.38 4.54
C ASN A 214 2.43 -1.03 3.96
N PHE A 215 1.75 -1.00 2.80
CA PHE A 215 1.25 0.22 2.17
C PHE A 215 -0.23 0.49 2.44
N VAL A 216 -0.96 -0.46 3.02
CA VAL A 216 -2.33 -0.20 3.48
C VAL A 216 -2.27 0.93 4.52
N PRO A 217 -2.98 2.07 4.35
CA PRO A 217 -2.70 3.28 5.13
C PRO A 217 -2.95 3.14 6.62
N THR A 218 -4.06 2.50 7.00
CA THR A 218 -4.50 2.42 8.39
C THR A 218 -4.12 1.08 9.03
N ALA A 219 -3.91 1.08 10.35
CA ALA A 219 -3.61 -0.16 11.08
C ALA A 219 -4.80 -1.12 11.12
N LYS A 220 -6.02 -0.57 11.18
CA LYS A 220 -7.27 -1.30 11.03
C LYS A 220 -7.39 -1.92 9.64
N GLY A 221 -7.16 -1.15 8.58
CA GLY A 221 -7.19 -1.65 7.20
C GLY A 221 -6.21 -2.81 6.95
N ARG A 222 -5.04 -2.80 7.61
CA ARG A 222 -4.10 -3.93 7.56
C ARG A 222 -4.70 -5.19 8.19
N GLY A 223 -5.39 -5.06 9.32
CA GLY A 223 -6.11 -6.15 9.95
C GLY A 223 -7.27 -6.67 9.10
N GLU A 224 -8.07 -5.75 8.56
CA GLU A 224 -9.17 -6.07 7.63
C GLU A 224 -8.66 -6.81 6.39
N MET A 225 -7.50 -6.41 5.84
CA MET A 225 -6.88 -7.11 4.73
C MET A 225 -6.48 -8.54 5.10
N MET A 226 -5.90 -8.75 6.28
CA MET A 226 -5.55 -10.09 6.77
C MET A 226 -6.79 -10.97 6.99
N GLN A 227 -7.87 -10.41 7.55
CA GLN A 227 -9.16 -11.10 7.67
C GLN A 227 -9.73 -11.44 6.29
N ARG A 228 -9.60 -10.54 5.31
CA ARG A 228 -10.16 -10.70 3.97
C ARG A 228 -9.49 -11.84 3.18
N PHE A 229 -8.21 -12.15 3.40
CA PHE A 229 -7.54 -13.27 2.71
C PHE A 229 -8.32 -14.58 2.84
N GLU A 230 -8.91 -14.85 4.00
CA GLU A 230 -9.64 -16.08 4.29
C GLU A 230 -10.87 -16.27 3.37
N LYS A 231 -11.47 -15.16 2.91
CA LYS A 231 -12.61 -15.19 1.99
C LYS A 231 -12.23 -15.60 0.57
N PHE A 232 -10.95 -15.44 0.21
CA PHE A 232 -10.42 -15.75 -1.12
C PHE A 232 -9.65 -17.07 -1.17
N LEU A 233 -9.39 -17.69 -0.02
CA LEU A 233 -8.72 -19.00 0.03
C LEU A 233 -9.68 -20.14 -0.25
N ASP A 234 -9.24 -21.06 -1.10
CA ASP A 234 -9.91 -22.33 -1.35
C ASP A 234 -9.66 -23.26 -0.17
N LYS A 235 -10.62 -23.32 0.76
CA LYS A 235 -10.46 -24.05 2.03
C LYS A 235 -10.55 -25.57 1.89
N GLU A 236 -10.98 -26.06 0.74
CA GLU A 236 -11.05 -27.48 0.39
C GLU A 236 -9.75 -27.96 -0.26
N ALA A 237 -8.89 -27.03 -0.68
CA ALA A 237 -7.58 -27.37 -1.20
C ALA A 237 -6.67 -27.97 -0.12
N ASP A 238 -5.75 -28.82 -0.56
CA ASP A 238 -4.65 -29.25 0.31
C ASP A 238 -3.79 -28.03 0.68
N SER A 239 -3.80 -27.70 1.96
CA SER A 239 -2.95 -26.70 2.60
C SER A 239 -3.01 -25.30 1.96
N PRO A 240 -4.11 -24.54 2.09
CA PRO A 240 -4.23 -23.20 1.52
C PRO A 240 -3.26 -22.22 2.19
N LEU A 241 -2.53 -21.43 1.39
CA LEU A 241 -1.42 -20.60 1.87
C LEU A 241 -1.63 -19.11 1.59
N VAL A 242 -1.10 -18.27 2.49
CA VAL A 242 -0.87 -16.85 2.25
C VAL A 242 0.62 -16.57 2.41
N PHE A 243 1.25 -16.11 1.33
CA PHE A 243 2.63 -15.65 1.34
C PHE A 243 2.66 -14.13 1.53
N ILE A 244 3.34 -13.67 2.58
CA ILE A 244 3.45 -12.24 2.93
C ILE A 244 4.92 -11.84 2.97
N VAL A 245 5.23 -10.71 2.34
CA VAL A 245 6.55 -10.06 2.47
C VAL A 245 6.37 -8.66 3.01
N LEU A 246 7.11 -8.30 4.06
CA LEU A 246 7.14 -6.96 4.62
C LEU A 246 8.57 -6.41 4.63
N PRO A 247 8.76 -5.08 4.68
CA PRO A 247 10.02 -4.51 5.12
C PRO A 247 10.38 -5.04 6.51
N LEU A 248 11.63 -5.46 6.73
CA LEU A 248 12.09 -5.99 8.01
C LEU A 248 11.80 -5.02 9.17
N SER A 249 11.85 -3.70 8.89
CA SER A 249 11.54 -2.66 9.87
C SER A 249 10.12 -2.73 10.43
N CYS A 250 9.16 -3.30 9.71
CA CYS A 250 7.79 -3.52 10.19
C CYS A 250 7.74 -4.50 11.37
N ILE A 251 8.71 -5.41 11.45
CA ILE A 251 8.79 -6.45 12.49
C ILE A 251 9.90 -6.16 13.50
N LYS A 252 11.09 -5.73 13.06
CA LYS A 252 12.27 -5.56 13.92
C LYS A 252 12.46 -4.15 14.47
N ASN A 253 11.77 -3.15 13.93
CA ASN A 253 11.93 -1.75 14.34
C ASN A 253 10.57 -1.03 14.49
N SER A 254 9.53 -1.73 14.94
CA SER A 254 8.23 -1.12 15.21
C SER A 254 7.88 -1.11 16.70
N ARG A 255 7.24 -0.03 17.17
CA ARG A 255 6.69 0.07 18.53
C ARG A 255 5.48 -0.84 18.78
N TYR A 256 4.76 -1.23 17.72
CA TYR A 256 3.43 -1.85 17.82
C TYR A 256 3.33 -3.18 17.08
N CYS A 257 4.44 -3.73 16.59
CA CYS A 257 4.45 -5.01 15.92
C CYS A 257 5.85 -5.65 16.04
N ASP A 258 5.85 -6.94 16.28
CA ASP A 258 7.02 -7.81 16.20
C ASP A 258 6.56 -9.20 15.71
N LYS A 259 7.47 -10.16 15.59
CA LYS A 259 7.16 -11.51 15.11
C LYS A 259 6.09 -12.17 15.99
N ALA A 260 6.26 -12.14 17.31
CA ALA A 260 5.37 -12.82 18.24
C ALA A 260 3.96 -12.21 18.23
N HIS A 261 3.86 -10.88 18.09
CA HIS A 261 2.58 -10.19 17.94
C HIS A 261 1.92 -10.50 16.60
N PHE A 262 2.68 -10.49 15.51
CA PHE A 262 2.18 -10.86 14.18
C PHE A 262 1.64 -12.30 14.17
N GLU A 263 2.37 -13.24 14.76
CA GLU A 263 1.96 -14.64 14.89
C GLU A 263 0.69 -14.80 15.74
N LYS A 264 0.56 -14.07 16.86
CA LYS A 264 -0.68 -14.06 17.65
C LYS A 264 -1.89 -13.55 16.85
N ILE A 265 -1.70 -12.51 16.05
CA ILE A 265 -2.74 -11.99 15.15
C ILE A 265 -3.11 -13.08 14.13
N SER A 266 -2.12 -13.63 13.41
CA SER A 266 -2.34 -14.68 12.42
C SER A 266 -3.08 -15.88 12.99
N ASN A 267 -2.68 -16.38 14.16
CA ASN A 267 -3.32 -17.50 14.84
C ASN A 267 -4.79 -17.20 15.17
N SER A 268 -5.10 -16.00 15.67
CA SER A 268 -6.49 -15.60 15.93
C SER A 268 -7.36 -15.55 14.66
N LEU A 269 -6.73 -15.32 13.52
CA LEU A 269 -7.38 -15.26 12.22
C LEU A 269 -7.39 -16.62 11.52
N GLY A 270 -7.07 -17.72 12.21
CA GLY A 270 -7.11 -19.07 11.66
C GLY A 270 -5.91 -19.46 10.82
N TYR A 271 -4.79 -18.74 10.94
CA TYR A 271 -3.55 -19.05 10.23
C TYR A 271 -2.45 -19.51 11.18
N GLU A 272 -1.62 -20.45 10.73
CA GLU A 272 -0.36 -20.83 11.38
C GLU A 272 0.82 -20.27 10.58
N LEU A 273 1.79 -19.66 11.26
CA LEU A 273 3.03 -19.20 10.63
C LEU A 273 4.01 -20.37 10.43
N ILE A 274 3.98 -21.01 9.25
CA ILE A 274 4.76 -22.22 8.96
C ILE A 274 6.18 -21.94 8.47
N LYS A 275 6.45 -20.74 7.92
CA LYS A 275 7.79 -20.33 7.47
C LYS A 275 8.02 -18.86 7.79
N TYR A 276 9.23 -18.53 8.24
CA TYR A 276 9.65 -17.18 8.57
C TYR A 276 11.14 -17.02 8.26
N SER A 277 11.53 -15.98 7.51
CA SER A 277 12.93 -15.68 7.22
C SER A 277 13.19 -14.18 7.17
N GLU A 278 14.25 -13.73 7.84
CA GLU A 278 14.72 -12.34 7.82
C GLU A 278 15.88 -12.20 6.83
N ALA A 279 15.73 -11.31 5.86
CA ALA A 279 16.82 -10.84 5.02
C ALA A 279 17.22 -9.42 5.42
N LYS A 280 18.27 -8.88 4.80
CA LYS A 280 18.84 -7.55 5.14
C LYS A 280 17.81 -6.40 5.27
N LYS A 281 16.73 -6.42 4.48
CA LYS A 281 15.70 -5.37 4.45
C LYS A 281 14.28 -5.87 4.46
N LEU A 282 14.07 -7.18 4.33
CA LEU A 282 12.78 -7.81 4.12
C LEU A 282 12.60 -8.95 5.10
N VAL A 283 11.34 -9.27 5.39
CA VAL A 283 10.95 -10.48 6.11
C VAL A 283 9.95 -11.22 5.24
N TYR A 284 10.16 -12.52 5.10
CA TYR A 284 9.35 -13.44 4.31
C TYR A 284 8.58 -14.35 5.25
N MET A 285 7.28 -14.48 5.04
CA MET A 285 6.38 -15.23 5.91
C MET A 285 5.42 -16.06 5.07
N VAL A 286 5.23 -17.33 5.44
CA VAL A 286 4.15 -18.16 4.88
C VAL A 286 3.20 -18.55 6.00
N LEU A 287 1.94 -18.20 5.79
CA LEU A 287 0.83 -18.55 6.64
C LEU A 287 0.05 -19.70 6.02
N LYS A 288 -0.22 -20.76 6.78
CA LYS A 288 -1.11 -21.86 6.37
C LYS A 288 -2.47 -21.67 7.01
N TRP A 289 -3.54 -21.77 6.24
CA TRP A 289 -4.90 -21.78 6.77
C TRP A 289 -5.15 -23.07 7.56
N THR A 290 -5.63 -22.94 8.79
CA THR A 290 -5.85 -24.06 9.72
C THR A 290 -7.33 -24.43 9.91
N GLY A 291 -8.24 -23.62 9.38
CA GLY A 291 -9.69 -23.79 9.57
C GLY A 291 -10.22 -23.34 10.94
N LYS A 292 -9.35 -23.05 11.91
CA LYS A 292 -9.73 -22.72 13.29
C LYS A 292 -9.72 -21.22 13.53
N LEU A 293 -10.83 -20.56 13.22
CA LEU A 293 -10.99 -19.13 13.48
C LEU A 293 -11.26 -18.88 14.97
N GLU A 294 -10.34 -18.17 15.65
CA GLU A 294 -10.55 -17.71 17.04
C GLU A 294 -10.34 -16.19 17.14
N PRO A 295 -11.26 -15.37 16.59
CA PRO A 295 -11.06 -13.93 16.48
C PRO A 295 -10.88 -13.30 17.86
N LYS A 296 -9.72 -12.69 18.07
CA LYS A 296 -9.39 -11.90 19.26
C LYS A 296 -9.21 -10.46 18.83
N SER A 297 -9.53 -9.52 19.72
CA SER A 297 -9.22 -8.11 19.46
C SER A 297 -7.75 -7.86 19.73
N PHE A 298 -7.10 -7.16 18.81
CA PHE A 298 -5.73 -6.69 18.91
C PHE A 298 -5.73 -5.16 18.77
N PRO A 299 -5.99 -4.42 19.87
CA PRO A 299 -5.91 -2.97 19.83
C PRO A 299 -4.46 -2.52 19.66
N LYS A 300 -4.26 -1.25 19.32
CA LYS A 300 -2.93 -0.64 19.19
C LYS A 300 -2.23 -0.57 20.55
N LYS A 301 -1.51 -1.61 20.93
CA LYS A 301 -0.73 -1.69 22.17
C LYS A 301 0.75 -1.46 21.88
N LYS A 302 1.39 -0.57 22.63
CA LYS A 302 2.84 -0.38 22.56
C LYS A 302 3.52 -1.64 23.13
N LEU A 303 4.34 -2.29 22.31
CA LEU A 303 5.12 -3.49 22.65
C LEU A 303 6.57 -3.13 23.00
N HIS A 304 7.11 -2.15 22.28
CA HIS A 304 8.49 -1.69 22.39
C HIS A 304 8.54 -0.17 22.48
N ASP A 305 9.54 0.38 23.16
CA ASP A 305 9.65 1.82 23.39
C ASP A 305 11.06 2.36 23.08
N GLY A 306 11.46 2.28 21.81
CA GLY A 306 12.73 2.83 21.32
C GLY A 306 12.56 4.18 20.60
N PRO A 307 13.53 5.11 20.71
CA PRO A 307 13.43 6.46 20.11
C PRO A 307 13.38 6.43 18.57
N ALA A 308 14.11 5.52 17.92
CA ALA A 308 14.18 5.41 16.45
C ALA A 308 13.20 4.41 15.82
N MET A 309 12.25 3.88 16.60
CA MET A 309 11.28 2.91 16.10
C MET A 309 10.23 3.57 15.22
N ASN A 310 9.67 2.82 14.28
CA ASN A 310 8.52 3.25 13.49
C ASN A 310 7.21 2.83 14.18
N ASN A 311 6.08 3.22 13.58
CA ASN A 311 4.74 3.01 14.15
C ASN A 311 3.91 1.98 13.35
N PHE A 312 4.55 1.06 12.62
CA PHE A 312 3.85 0.00 11.90
C PHE A 312 3.03 -0.85 12.87
N SER A 313 1.75 -1.02 12.61
CA SER A 313 0.83 -1.70 13.52
C SER A 313 -0.26 -2.38 12.74
N ILE A 314 -0.73 -3.53 13.20
CA ILE A 314 -1.89 -4.23 12.65
C ILE A 314 -2.91 -4.28 13.80
N ILE A 315 -4.13 -3.82 13.53
CA ILE A 315 -5.20 -3.77 14.54
C ILE A 315 -6.32 -4.69 14.07
N ILE A 316 -6.82 -5.50 14.99
CA ILE A 316 -8.06 -6.29 14.80
C ILE A 316 -9.09 -5.77 15.80
N GLU A 317 -10.15 -5.18 15.29
CA GLU A 317 -11.34 -4.80 16.06
C GLU A 317 -12.35 -5.96 16.02
N LYS A 318 -13.15 -6.07 17.08
CA LYS A 318 -14.25 -7.04 17.16
C LYS A 318 -15.44 -6.54 16.36
#